data_AF-A0A1M5V4T4-F1
#
_entry.id   AF-A0A1M5V4T4-F1
#
_cell.length_a   1.000
_cell.length_b   1.000
_cell.length_c   1.000
_cell.angle_alpha   90.00
_cell.angle_beta   90.00
_cell.angle_gamma   90.00
#
_symmetry.space_group_name_H-M   'P 1'
#
loop_
_entity.id
_entity.type
_entity.pdbx_description
1 polymer ?
#
loop_
_entity_poly.entity_id
_entity_poly.type
_entity_poly.pdbx_seq_one_letter_code
_entity_poly.pdbx_strand_id
1 'polypeptide(L)'
;MTIIHEDVVCAFCGCLCDDLKVEVEDNKITKVNNACAIGRNKLMHAQTDCTALKVNGREAAWGEALAEAAKILVKAKSPLVYGLSSTTSEAVREAVALTELIKGTVDNPSSY
;
A
#
# COMPACT_ATOMS: atom_id res chain seq x y z
N MET A 1 -20.68 1.95 -17.71
CA MET A 1 -20.34 0.73 -18.50
C MET A 1 -19.47 -0.13 -17.63
N THR A 2 -19.93 -1.33 -17.30
CA THR A 2 -19.18 -2.26 -16.45
C THR A 2 -18.08 -2.95 -17.25
N ILE A 3 -16.85 -2.89 -16.74
CA ILE A 3 -15.69 -3.63 -17.24
C ILE A 3 -15.42 -4.77 -16.26
N ILE A 4 -15.13 -5.96 -16.78
CA ILE A 4 -14.77 -7.12 -15.97
C ILE A 4 -13.28 -7.37 -16.15
N HIS A 5 -12.54 -7.38 -15.04
CA HIS A 5 -11.16 -7.82 -14.97
C HIS A 5 -11.12 -9.26 -14.48
N GLU A 6 -10.50 -10.14 -15.27
CA GLU A 6 -10.27 -11.54 -14.92
C GLU A 6 -8.83 -11.74 -14.42
N ASP A 7 -8.57 -12.90 -13.81
CA ASP A 7 -7.27 -13.31 -13.27
C ASP A 7 -6.64 -12.27 -12.32
N VAL A 8 -7.49 -11.62 -11.52
CA VAL A 8 -7.04 -10.60 -10.56
C VAL A 8 -6.44 -11.29 -9.34
N VAL A 9 -5.23 -10.87 -8.97
CA VAL A 9 -4.54 -11.40 -7.78
C VAL A 9 -5.03 -10.74 -6.50
N CYS A 10 -5.46 -11.54 -5.54
CA CYS A 10 -5.81 -11.12 -4.19
C CYS A 10 -4.57 -10.99 -3.30
N ALA A 11 -4.06 -9.77 -3.13
CA ALA A 11 -2.94 -9.47 -2.25
C ALA A 11 -3.34 -9.25 -0.77
N PHE A 12 -4.27 -10.06 -0.23
CA PHE A 12 -4.63 -9.98 1.19
C PHE A 12 -3.71 -10.83 2.07
N CYS A 13 -3.71 -12.15 1.86
CA CYS A 13 -2.90 -13.10 2.61
C CYS A 13 -1.89 -13.82 1.69
N GLY A 14 -1.07 -14.70 2.26
CA GLY A 14 -0.06 -15.45 1.51
C GLY A 14 -0.60 -16.49 0.52
N CYS A 15 -1.92 -16.71 0.44
CA CYS A 15 -2.50 -17.63 -0.55
C CYS A 15 -2.43 -17.08 -1.98
N LEU A 16 -2.43 -15.75 -2.15
CA LEU A 16 -2.34 -15.08 -3.45
C LEU A 16 -3.26 -15.67 -4.53
N CYS A 17 -4.54 -15.92 -4.20
CA CYS A 17 -5.52 -16.41 -5.18
C CYS A 17 -5.53 -15.47 -6.39
N ASP A 18 -5.37 -16.03 -7.58
CA ASP A 18 -5.14 -15.34 -8.84
C ASP A 18 -6.29 -15.50 -9.83
N ASP A 19 -7.46 -15.95 -9.36
CA ASP A 19 -8.64 -16.30 -10.15
C ASP A 19 -9.85 -15.40 -9.88
N LEU A 20 -9.64 -14.22 -9.28
CA LEU A 20 -10.73 -13.29 -8.98
C LEU A 20 -11.26 -12.64 -10.26
N LYS A 21 -12.58 -12.45 -10.28
CA LYS A 21 -13.25 -11.60 -11.28
C LYS A 21 -13.76 -10.34 -10.61
N VAL A 22 -13.26 -9.18 -11.03
CA VAL A 22 -13.58 -7.87 -10.46
C VAL A 22 -14.35 -7.04 -11.47
N GLU A 23 -15.55 -6.62 -11.10
CA GLU A 23 -16.41 -5.75 -11.90
C GLU A 23 -16.16 -4.29 -11.49
N VAL A 24 -15.86 -3.44 -12.47
CA VAL A 24 -15.55 -2.02 -12.28
C VAL A 24 -16.47 -1.18 -13.16
N GLU A 25 -17.09 -0.17 -12.57
CA GLU A 25 -17.90 0.82 -13.27
C GLU A 25 -17.55 2.22 -12.76
N ASP A 26 -17.35 3.17 -13.68
CA ASP A 26 -16.99 4.57 -13.37
C ASP A 26 -15.83 4.69 -12.38
N ASN A 27 -14.78 3.88 -12.61
CA ASN A 27 -13.58 3.79 -11.79
C ASN A 27 -13.84 3.33 -10.33
N LYS A 28 -14.96 2.64 -10.08
CA LYS A 28 -15.33 2.08 -8.79
C LYS A 28 -15.50 0.56 -8.88
N ILE A 29 -14.95 -0.16 -7.91
CA ILE A 29 -15.17 -1.60 -7.77
C ILE A 29 -16.62 -1.82 -7.27
N THR A 30 -17.43 -2.49 -8.08
CA THR A 30 -18.85 -2.75 -7.77
C THR A 30 -19.12 -4.17 -7.32
N LYS A 31 -18.29 -5.14 -7.73
CA LYS A 31 -18.42 -6.54 -7.35
C LYS A 31 -17.11 -7.31 -7.47
N VAL A 32 -16.91 -8.28 -6.58
CA VAL A 32 -15.75 -9.18 -6.57
C VAL A 32 -16.23 -10.61 -6.39
N ASN A 33 -15.97 -11.45 -7.40
CA ASN A 33 -16.31 -12.88 -7.41
C ASN A 33 -15.05 -13.72 -7.12
N ASN A 34 -15.25 -15.01 -6.78
CA ASN A 34 -14.20 -15.99 -6.41
C ASN A 34 -13.32 -15.64 -5.19
N ALA A 35 -13.47 -14.45 -4.59
CA ALA A 35 -12.81 -14.10 -3.35
C ALA A 35 -13.51 -14.67 -2.11
N CYS A 36 -12.71 -15.08 -1.12
CA CYS A 36 -13.19 -15.31 0.26
C CYS A 36 -13.73 -13.99 0.87
N ALA A 37 -14.42 -14.08 2.02
CA ALA A 37 -15.02 -12.91 2.66
C ALA A 37 -14.01 -11.78 2.93
N ILE A 38 -12.78 -12.12 3.31
CA ILE A 38 -11.75 -11.15 3.67
C ILE A 38 -11.18 -10.44 2.44
N GLY A 39 -10.77 -11.20 1.42
CA GLY A 39 -10.26 -10.65 0.15
C GLY A 39 -11.31 -9.80 -0.56
N ARG A 40 -12.57 -10.24 -0.55
CA ARG A 40 -13.70 -9.47 -1.06
C ARG A 40 -13.84 -8.15 -0.33
N ASN A 41 -13.80 -8.16 1.00
CA ASN A 41 -13.97 -6.96 1.79
C ASN A 41 -12.84 -5.93 1.55
N LYS A 42 -11.59 -6.39 1.46
CA LYS A 42 -10.42 -5.54 1.13
C LYS A 42 -10.61 -4.81 -0.19
N LEU A 43 -11.01 -5.52 -1.25
CA LEU A 43 -11.18 -4.92 -2.58
C LEU A 43 -12.39 -3.98 -2.64
N MET A 44 -13.52 -4.38 -2.06
CA MET A 44 -14.74 -3.55 -2.07
C MET A 44 -14.57 -2.21 -1.33
N HIS A 45 -13.63 -2.13 -0.38
CA HIS A 45 -13.33 -0.90 0.39
C HIS A 45 -11.98 -0.25 0.02
N ALA A 46 -11.35 -0.66 -1.08
CA ALA A 46 -10.03 -0.17 -1.47
C ALA A 46 -9.95 1.36 -1.70
N GLN A 47 -11.10 1.99 -1.92
CA GLN A 47 -11.23 3.43 -2.20
C GLN A 47 -11.94 4.20 -1.08
N THR A 48 -12.21 3.55 0.06
CA THR A 48 -12.90 4.15 1.21
C THR A 48 -11.88 4.72 2.19
N ASP A 49 -12.21 5.85 2.83
CA ASP A 49 -11.43 6.45 3.94
C ASP A 49 -9.94 6.69 3.64
N CYS A 50 -9.61 7.14 2.43
CA CYS A 50 -8.22 7.50 2.08
C CYS A 50 -7.69 8.61 3.01
N THR A 51 -6.62 8.29 3.74
CA THR A 51 -5.99 9.23 4.68
C THR A 51 -5.35 10.42 3.96
N ALA A 52 -5.70 11.64 4.37
CA ALA A 52 -5.04 12.85 3.91
C ALA A 52 -3.59 12.92 4.40
N LEU A 53 -2.68 13.42 3.55
CA LEU A 53 -1.31 13.72 3.94
C LEU A 53 -1.31 14.84 4.98
N LYS A 54 -0.49 14.70 6.04
CA LYS A 54 -0.39 15.72 7.08
C LYS A 54 1.04 16.06 7.44
N VAL A 55 1.31 17.35 7.62
CA VAL A 55 2.55 17.90 8.16
C VAL A 55 2.21 18.72 9.40
N ASN A 56 2.82 18.40 10.54
CA ASN A 56 2.53 19.05 11.83
C ASN A 56 1.03 19.09 12.18
N GLY A 57 0.31 18.00 11.87
CA GLY A 57 -1.12 17.85 12.15
C GLY A 57 -2.07 18.56 11.18
N ARG A 58 -1.55 19.26 10.18
CA ARG A 58 -2.34 19.98 9.15
C ARG A 58 -2.26 19.25 7.82
N GLU A 59 -3.34 19.30 7.06
CA GLU A 59 -3.37 18.75 5.70
C GLU A 59 -2.29 19.40 4.81
N ALA A 60 -1.61 18.59 4.00
CA ALA A 60 -0.47 19.02 3.21
C ALA A 60 -0.53 18.45 1.79
N ALA A 61 0.09 19.16 0.85
CA ALA A 61 0.28 18.65 -0.52
C ALA A 61 1.46 17.67 -0.57
N TRP A 62 1.52 16.86 -1.64
CA TRP A 62 2.58 15.87 -1.86
C TRP A 62 4.00 16.45 -1.73
N GLY A 63 4.27 17.60 -2.34
CA GLY A 63 5.61 18.19 -2.30
C GLY A 63 6.07 18.57 -0.89
N GLU A 64 5.16 19.14 -0.08
CA GLU A 64 5.43 19.49 1.32
C GLU A 64 5.63 18.25 2.18
N ALA A 65 4.74 17.26 2.05
CA ALA A 65 4.82 16.00 2.79
C ALA A 65 6.12 15.24 2.50
N LEU A 66 6.51 15.16 1.22
CA LEU A 66 7.76 14.50 0.80
C LEU A 66 8.99 15.24 1.30
N ALA A 67 9.01 16.57 1.22
CA ALA A 67 10.13 17.38 1.71
C ALA A 67 10.32 17.23 3.23
N GLU A 68 9.23 17.24 4.01
CA GLU A 68 9.34 17.05 5.46
C GLU A 68 9.72 15.61 5.82
N ALA A 69 9.19 14.60 5.11
CA ALA A 69 9.60 13.20 5.31
C ALA A 69 11.11 13.01 5.06
N ALA A 70 11.64 13.54 3.95
CA ALA A 70 13.07 13.50 3.65
C ALA A 70 13.91 14.19 4.74
N LYS A 71 13.47 15.36 5.21
CA LYS A 71 14.13 16.10 6.30
C LYS A 71 14.15 15.31 7.62
N ILE A 72 13.07 14.60 7.95
CA ILE A 72 13.02 13.72 9.14
C ILE A 72 14.05 12.59 8.98
N LEU A 73 14.06 11.90 7.84
CA LEU A 73 14.95 10.78 7.59
C LEU A 73 16.43 11.20 7.62
N VAL A 74 16.80 12.32 7.00
CA VAL A 74 18.18 12.83 6.99
C VAL A 74 18.67 13.23 8.38
N LYS A 75 17.78 13.71 9.27
CA LYS A 75 18.13 14.11 10.63
C LYS A 75 18.09 12.96 11.64
N ALA A 76 17.51 11.83 11.28
CA ALA A 76 17.36 10.69 12.17
C ALA A 76 18.73 10.08 12.49
N LYS A 77 18.96 9.74 13.77
CA LYS A 77 20.19 9.06 14.21
C LYS A 77 20.10 7.53 14.09
N SER A 78 18.87 6.99 14.04
CA SER A 78 18.59 5.56 13.97
C SER A 78 17.22 5.35 13.30
N PRO A 79 17.09 5.65 11.98
CA PRO A 79 15.82 5.50 11.28
C PRO A 79 15.42 4.03 11.12
N LEU A 80 14.12 3.77 11.22
CA LEU A 80 13.49 2.46 10.98
C LEU A 80 12.53 2.58 9.81
N VAL A 81 12.68 1.71 8.81
CA VAL A 81 11.71 1.47 7.75
C VAL A 81 10.97 0.18 8.07
N TYR A 82 9.69 0.29 8.42
CA TYR A 82 8.88 -0.85 8.87
C TYR A 82 7.60 -1.03 8.04
N GLY A 83 7.11 -2.26 7.95
CA GLY A 83 5.85 -2.59 7.29
C GLY A 83 6.10 -3.47 6.07
N LEU A 84 6.02 -2.90 4.87
CA LEU A 84 6.40 -3.53 3.59
C LEU A 84 5.62 -4.81 3.16
N SER A 85 4.87 -5.48 4.05
CA SER A 85 4.16 -6.72 3.72
C SER A 85 3.00 -6.53 2.73
N SER A 86 2.43 -5.32 2.64
CA SER A 86 1.28 -4.98 1.76
C SER A 86 1.66 -4.12 0.55
N THR A 87 2.90 -4.19 0.09
CA THR A 87 3.37 -3.49 -1.12
C THR A 87 3.99 -4.46 -2.12
N THR A 88 4.37 -3.96 -3.29
CA THR A 88 5.00 -4.79 -4.34
C THR A 88 6.50 -4.97 -4.08
N SER A 89 7.10 -5.99 -4.70
CA SER A 89 8.54 -6.23 -4.59
C SER A 89 9.40 -5.09 -5.14
N GLU A 90 8.90 -4.34 -6.13
CA GLU A 90 9.54 -3.12 -6.63
C GLU A 90 9.62 -2.05 -5.54
N ALA A 91 8.51 -1.80 -4.83
CA ALA A 91 8.49 -0.86 -3.73
C ALA A 91 9.38 -1.32 -2.55
N VAL A 92 9.43 -2.63 -2.27
CA VAL A 92 10.36 -3.19 -1.27
C VAL A 92 11.81 -2.94 -1.67
N ARG A 93 12.17 -3.13 -2.94
CA ARG A 93 13.53 -2.84 -3.46
C ARG A 93 13.92 -1.39 -3.23
N GLU A 94 13.04 -0.46 -3.57
CA GLU A 94 13.28 0.97 -3.33
C GLU A 94 13.37 1.30 -1.84
N ALA A 95 12.55 0.67 -0.99
CA ALA A 95 12.61 0.85 0.44
C ALA A 95 13.95 0.37 1.03
N VAL A 96 14.48 -0.76 0.57
CA VAL A 96 15.81 -1.25 0.98
C VAL A 96 16.91 -0.28 0.55
N ALA A 97 16.91 0.17 -0.71
CA ALA A 97 17.88 1.14 -1.21
C ALA A 97 17.83 2.47 -0.43
N LEU A 98 16.63 2.97 -0.12
CA LEU A 98 16.45 4.13 0.73
C LEU A 98 17.00 3.90 2.14
N THR A 99 16.74 2.72 2.74
CA THR A 99 17.22 2.36 4.08
C THR A 99 18.74 2.36 4.14
N GLU A 100 19.41 1.80 3.13
CA GLU A 100 20.87 1.83 3.01
C GLU A 100 21.41 3.26 2.95
N LEU A 101 20.79 4.12 2.13
CA LEU A 101 21.19 5.52 1.97
C LEU A 101 21.11 6.30 3.29
N ILE A 102 20.06 6.07 4.09
CA ILE A 102 19.86 6.73 5.38
C ILE A 102 20.55 6.00 6.55
N LYS A 103 21.30 4.92 6.28
CA LYS A 103 21.97 4.08 7.27
C LYS A 103 21.01 3.59 8.37
N GLY A 104 19.81 3.19 7.97
CA GLY A 104 18.74 2.74 8.84
C GLY A 104 18.66 1.23 9.01
N THR A 105 17.66 0.81 9.76
CA THR A 105 17.21 -0.58 9.86
C THR A 105 15.92 -0.75 9.06
N VAL A 106 15.77 -1.88 8.35
CA VAL A 106 14.53 -2.26 7.68
C VAL A 106 13.99 -3.54 8.33
N ASP A 107 12.67 -3.59 8.53
CA ASP A 107 11.99 -4.75 9.12
C ASP A 107 10.55 -4.87 8.59
N ASN A 108 9.96 -6.06 8.69
CA ASN A 108 8.58 -6.33 8.27
C ASN A 108 7.80 -7.10 9.34
N PRO A 109 6.46 -7.03 9.36
CA PRO A 109 5.64 -7.89 10.22
C PRO A 109 5.94 -9.38 10.00
N SER A 110 6.02 -10.13 11.09
CA SER A 110 6.25 -11.59 11.08
C SER A 110 5.08 -12.40 10.52
N SER A 111 3.87 -11.82 10.51
CA SER A 111 2.66 -12.43 9.97
C SER A 111 1.69 -11.38 9.44
N TYR A 112 0.77 -11.84 8.61
CA TYR A 112 -0.44 -11.12 8.19
C TYR A 112 -1.63 -11.51 9.06
#